data_AF-A0A378KJ39-F1
#
_entry.id   AF-A0A378KJ39-F1
#
_cell.length_a   1.000
_cell.length_b   1.000
_cell.length_c   1.000
_cell.angle_alpha   90.00
_cell.angle_beta   90.00
_cell.angle_gamma   90.00
#
_symmetry.space_group_name_H-M   'P 1'
#
loop_
_entity.id
_entity.type
_entity.pdbx_description
1 polymer ?
#
loop_
_entity_poly.entity_id
_entity_poly.type
_entity_poly.pdbx_seq_one_letter_code
_entity_poly.pdbx_strand_id
1 'polypeptide(L)'
;MPRMTKTHTTSIKEIVLHYLHGEETALVRARLTVQAKALNCDGRTLIKSIGLPPDDAFITAILGSLAIPLERQRELLGEADNLYELLLLLYQDNHHHLKALFKLIDATSKPKSSLSVLLPVVGLTGSGALAFFNRDLIRQAALWLKETVSPFLNRVASQILPRHLALAGLVYQVAGLGAQTYSTLSSSKKGTAAKAGSLIFHGLSAGFAIAAYTLCYLAAGLMTTTVASLFVASAGIDVLKGLVTLVQSLYTDKAASSLLSTDAPWEALASAHRAESHRRNAWQTVGIKLLAATTSTAIVTLWCFSPPGLLLSGGCMAAIALTGFAKTRAVSWNQARLAENLQHRLREIKVLPESSLCPSTHPLATHLKEKEKQQAMQDKALLRRKEALDLQQGAMTEVLKALKQGMSSPAKALLSLTDSNLPLQAANEDELDEEVQPTRLPRIDKEPPLNQQVASNDLEEVLRFTQ
;
A
#
# COMPACT_ATOMS: atom_id res chain seq x y z
N MET A 1 -4.67 -14.14 20.37
CA MET A 1 -4.48 -13.98 18.91
C MET A 1 -5.52 -14.82 18.19
N PRO A 2 -6.11 -14.37 17.07
CA PRO A 2 -7.07 -15.16 16.31
C PRO A 2 -6.41 -16.43 15.76
N ARG A 3 -7.05 -17.60 15.90
CA ARG A 3 -6.57 -18.84 15.29
C ARG A 3 -6.79 -18.76 13.78
N MET A 4 -5.70 -18.66 13.02
CA MET A 4 -5.75 -18.66 11.57
C MET A 4 -5.83 -20.08 11.02
N THR A 5 -6.75 -20.31 10.07
CA THR A 5 -6.73 -21.53 9.27
C THR A 5 -5.50 -21.52 8.36
N LYS A 6 -5.01 -22.71 7.99
CA LYS A 6 -3.88 -22.87 7.05
C LYS A 6 -4.13 -22.10 5.74
N THR A 7 -5.37 -22.09 5.25
CA THR A 7 -5.79 -21.40 4.01
C THR A 7 -5.60 -19.88 4.08
N HIS A 8 -5.99 -19.24 5.19
CA HIS A 8 -5.79 -17.80 5.37
C HIS A 8 -4.30 -17.44 5.45
N THR A 9 -3.51 -18.23 6.18
CA THR A 9 -2.06 -18.05 6.29
C THR A 9 -1.38 -18.12 4.92
N THR A 10 -1.70 -19.13 4.11
CA THR A 10 -1.19 -19.27 2.75
C THR A 10 -1.60 -18.09 1.86
N SER A 11 -2.87 -17.67 1.92
CA SER A 11 -3.36 -16.55 1.11
C SER A 11 -2.63 -15.24 1.42
N ILE A 12 -2.26 -14.99 2.68
CA ILE A 12 -1.53 -13.76 3.05
C ILE A 12 -0.08 -13.81 2.58
N LYS A 13 0.58 -14.97 2.72
CA LYS A 13 1.93 -15.18 2.18
C LYS A 13 1.96 -14.96 0.67
N GLU A 14 0.96 -15.48 -0.02
CA GLU A 14 0.76 -15.29 -1.46
C GLU A 14 0.58 -13.80 -1.82
N ILE A 15 -0.23 -13.05 -1.07
CA ILE A 15 -0.41 -11.60 -1.31
C ILE A 15 0.92 -10.83 -1.18
N VAL A 16 1.73 -11.16 -0.16
CA VAL A 16 3.05 -10.53 0.03
C VAL A 16 3.97 -10.83 -1.15
N LEU A 17 4.00 -12.09 -1.59
CA LEU A 17 4.83 -12.50 -2.71
C LEU A 17 4.36 -11.87 -4.04
N HIS A 18 3.06 -11.82 -4.28
CA HIS A 18 2.50 -11.14 -5.46
C HIS A 18 2.88 -9.66 -5.50
N TYR A 19 2.86 -8.97 -4.35
CA TYR A 19 3.36 -7.61 -4.24
C TYR A 19 4.86 -7.50 -4.59
N LEU A 20 5.68 -8.50 -4.24
CA LEU A 20 7.09 -8.51 -4.62
C LEU A 20 7.32 -8.74 -6.11
N HIS A 21 6.36 -9.39 -6.78
CA HIS A 21 6.37 -9.71 -8.20
C HIS A 21 5.72 -8.66 -9.12
N GLY A 22 5.27 -7.52 -8.60
CA GLY A 22 4.68 -6.47 -9.45
C GLY A 22 3.16 -6.36 -9.38
N GLU A 23 2.47 -7.03 -8.46
CA GLU A 23 1.02 -6.91 -8.33
C GLU A 23 0.62 -5.46 -7.98
N GLU A 24 -0.46 -4.98 -8.60
CA GLU A 24 -0.91 -3.61 -8.43
C GLU A 24 -1.24 -3.31 -6.96
N THR A 25 -0.75 -2.17 -6.45
CA THR A 25 -0.91 -1.81 -5.03
C THR A 25 -2.37 -1.71 -4.58
N ALA A 26 -3.27 -1.30 -5.49
CA ALA A 26 -4.71 -1.26 -5.26
C ALA A 26 -5.30 -2.67 -5.04
N LEU A 27 -4.87 -3.65 -5.84
CA LEU A 27 -5.33 -5.03 -5.75
C LEU A 27 -4.78 -5.72 -4.51
N VAL A 28 -3.49 -5.53 -4.19
CA VAL A 28 -2.87 -5.99 -2.94
C VAL A 28 -3.63 -5.43 -1.73
N ARG A 29 -3.97 -4.13 -1.75
CA ARG A 29 -4.77 -3.50 -0.71
C ARG A 29 -6.15 -4.15 -0.59
N ALA A 30 -6.85 -4.36 -1.70
CA ALA A 30 -8.16 -4.98 -1.71
C ALA A 30 -8.11 -6.38 -1.09
N ARG A 31 -7.17 -7.23 -1.53
CA ARG A 31 -6.97 -8.59 -0.98
C ARG A 31 -6.67 -8.57 0.51
N LEU A 32 -5.77 -7.70 0.97
CA LEU A 32 -5.48 -7.53 2.40
C LEU A 32 -6.70 -7.06 3.19
N THR A 33 -7.50 -6.12 2.66
CA THR A 33 -8.71 -5.65 3.35
C THR A 33 -9.78 -6.73 3.45
N VAL A 34 -9.93 -7.59 2.43
CA VAL A 34 -10.85 -8.72 2.46
C VAL A 34 -10.43 -9.71 3.54
N GLN A 35 -9.14 -10.09 3.60
CA GLN A 35 -8.63 -11.01 4.62
C GLN A 35 -8.74 -10.42 6.04
N ALA A 36 -8.41 -9.14 6.21
CA ALA A 36 -8.53 -8.43 7.49
C ALA A 36 -10.00 -8.34 7.97
N LYS A 37 -10.94 -8.06 7.06
CA LYS A 37 -12.38 -8.05 7.38
C LYS A 37 -12.91 -9.43 7.73
N ALA A 38 -12.52 -10.46 6.97
CA ALA A 38 -12.96 -11.85 7.20
C ALA A 38 -12.57 -12.33 8.61
N LEU A 39 -11.39 -11.93 9.10
CA LEU A 39 -10.88 -12.31 10.42
C LEU A 39 -11.15 -11.26 11.51
N ASN A 40 -11.87 -10.17 11.18
CA ASN A 40 -12.17 -9.04 12.06
C ASN A 40 -10.92 -8.51 12.82
N CYS A 41 -9.78 -8.47 12.16
CA CYS A 41 -8.50 -8.03 12.73
C CYS A 41 -7.85 -6.93 11.87
N ASP A 42 -6.88 -6.21 12.43
CA ASP A 42 -6.05 -5.27 11.69
C ASP A 42 -4.97 -6.00 10.88
N GLY A 43 -4.59 -5.45 9.73
CA GLY A 43 -3.59 -6.07 8.85
C GLY A 43 -2.23 -6.30 9.52
N ARG A 44 -1.88 -5.49 10.53
CA ARG A 44 -0.64 -5.69 11.29
C ARG A 44 -0.72 -6.93 12.17
N THR A 45 -1.79 -7.09 12.94
CA THR A 45 -2.01 -8.31 13.74
C THR A 45 -2.14 -9.55 12.85
N LEU A 46 -2.79 -9.40 11.68
CA LEU A 46 -2.95 -10.46 10.68
C LEU A 46 -1.60 -11.05 10.22
N ILE A 47 -0.61 -10.20 9.91
CA ILE A 47 0.70 -10.67 9.45
C ILE A 47 1.56 -11.15 10.63
N LYS A 48 1.41 -10.54 11.82
CA LYS A 48 2.10 -10.99 13.04
C LYS A 48 1.68 -12.38 13.50
N SER A 49 0.44 -12.81 13.22
CA SER A 49 -0.02 -14.17 13.56
C SER A 49 0.55 -15.27 12.66
N ILE A 50 1.29 -14.90 11.61
CA ILE A 50 1.91 -15.86 10.69
C ILE A 50 3.29 -16.23 11.19
N GLY A 51 3.41 -17.44 11.74
CA GLY A 51 4.71 -18.04 12.11
C GLY A 51 5.56 -18.39 10.88
N LEU A 52 6.85 -18.59 11.12
CA LEU A 52 7.88 -18.89 10.12
C LEU A 52 8.42 -20.33 10.30
N PRO A 53 7.79 -21.34 9.67
CA PRO A 53 8.41 -22.66 9.59
C PRO A 53 9.66 -22.59 8.70
N PRO A 54 10.76 -23.28 9.05
CA PRO A 54 12.01 -23.25 8.27
C PRO A 54 11.86 -23.80 6.84
N ASP A 55 10.92 -24.74 6.63
CA ASP A 55 10.69 -25.40 5.33
C ASP A 55 9.50 -24.82 4.55
N ASP A 56 9.10 -23.58 4.84
CA ASP A 56 7.98 -22.96 4.14
C ASP A 56 8.38 -22.43 2.76
N ALA A 57 7.90 -23.11 1.72
CA ALA A 57 8.16 -22.75 0.32
C ALA A 57 7.82 -21.28 -0.02
N PHE A 58 6.80 -20.68 0.61
CA PHE A 58 6.47 -19.28 0.36
C PHE A 58 7.50 -18.33 0.96
N ILE A 59 8.04 -18.66 2.13
CA ILE A 59 9.07 -17.84 2.78
C ILE A 59 10.35 -17.91 1.98
N THR A 60 10.76 -19.11 1.53
CA THR A 60 11.89 -19.27 0.62
C THR A 60 11.68 -18.51 -0.68
N ALA A 61 10.48 -18.54 -1.27
CA ALA A 61 10.16 -17.77 -2.47
C ALA A 61 10.20 -16.25 -2.23
N ILE A 62 9.70 -15.77 -1.09
CA ILE A 62 9.79 -14.35 -0.71
C ILE A 62 11.26 -13.93 -0.60
N LEU A 63 12.10 -14.70 0.08
CA LEU A 63 13.53 -14.40 0.26
C LEU A 63 14.32 -14.50 -1.06
N GLY A 64 14.00 -15.50 -1.89
CA GLY A 64 14.53 -15.64 -3.25
C GLY A 64 14.16 -14.46 -4.14
N SER A 65 12.88 -14.06 -4.15
CA SER A 65 12.40 -12.93 -4.94
C SER A 65 13.08 -11.59 -4.60
N LEU A 66 13.70 -11.49 -3.42
CA LEU A 66 14.47 -10.34 -2.94
C LEU A 66 15.98 -10.45 -3.22
N ALA A 67 16.42 -11.54 -3.86
CA ALA A 67 17.80 -11.89 -4.16
C ALA A 67 18.70 -11.97 -2.91
N ILE A 68 18.18 -12.53 -1.82
CA ILE A 68 18.91 -12.61 -0.55
C ILE A 68 19.80 -13.86 -0.55
N PRO A 69 21.11 -13.75 -0.23
CA PRO A 69 22.00 -14.90 -0.14
C PRO A 69 21.54 -15.93 0.89
N LEU A 70 21.68 -17.23 0.59
CA LEU A 70 21.22 -18.34 1.44
C LEU A 70 21.76 -18.28 2.88
N GLU A 71 22.99 -17.82 3.07
CA GLU A 71 23.60 -17.64 4.40
C GLU A 71 22.82 -16.63 5.24
N ARG A 72 22.50 -15.47 4.65
CA ARG A 72 21.71 -14.41 5.28
C ARG A 72 20.26 -14.82 5.50
N GLN A 73 19.70 -15.67 4.62
CA GLN A 73 18.35 -16.21 4.82
C GLN A 73 18.24 -16.99 6.13
N ARG A 74 19.23 -17.83 6.44
CA ARG A 74 19.23 -18.63 7.69
C ARG A 74 19.31 -17.75 8.94
N GLU A 75 20.15 -16.72 8.89
CA GLU A 75 20.28 -15.75 9.98
C GLU A 75 18.95 -15.00 10.21
N LEU A 76 18.34 -14.48 9.15
CA LEU A 76 17.06 -13.77 9.22
C LEU A 76 15.91 -14.65 9.74
N LEU A 77 15.89 -15.93 9.36
CA LEU A 77 14.90 -16.90 9.85
C LEU A 77 15.12 -17.29 11.32
N GLY A 78 16.36 -17.20 11.82
CA GLY A 78 16.67 -17.41 13.24
C GLY A 78 16.32 -16.20 14.11
N GLU A 79 16.34 -14.99 13.55
CA GLU A 79 16.04 -13.75 14.29
C GLU A 79 14.55 -13.38 14.32
N ALA A 80 13.75 -13.83 13.34
CA ALA A 80 12.34 -13.46 13.21
C ALA A 80 11.39 -14.55 13.72
N ASP A 81 10.44 -14.19 14.59
CA ASP A 81 9.41 -15.13 15.06
C ASP A 81 8.22 -15.23 14.10
N ASN A 82 7.96 -14.15 13.36
CA ASN A 82 6.80 -14.03 12.49
C ASN A 82 7.09 -13.28 11.19
N LEU A 83 6.22 -13.45 10.19
CA LEU A 83 6.38 -12.83 8.87
C LEU A 83 6.49 -11.29 8.93
N TYR A 84 5.81 -10.65 9.88
CA TYR A 84 5.88 -9.19 10.01
C TYR A 84 7.28 -8.73 10.46
N GLU A 85 7.88 -9.45 11.40
CA GLU A 85 9.26 -9.21 11.85
C GLU A 85 10.28 -9.53 10.76
N LEU A 86 10.10 -10.61 10.00
CA LEU A 86 10.96 -10.90 8.84
C LEU A 86 10.93 -9.74 7.84
N LEU A 87 9.74 -9.29 7.42
CA LEU A 87 9.61 -8.13 6.52
C LEU A 87 10.19 -6.85 7.12
N LEU A 88 10.19 -6.73 8.45
CA LEU A 88 10.74 -5.59 9.16
C LEU A 88 12.27 -5.60 9.13
N LEU A 89 12.89 -6.75 9.40
CA LEU A 89 14.34 -6.96 9.30
C LEU A 89 14.80 -6.70 7.86
N LEU A 90 14.08 -7.22 6.87
CA LEU A 90 14.35 -6.94 5.46
C LEU A 90 14.28 -5.44 5.13
N TYR A 91 13.30 -4.72 5.68
CA TYR A 91 13.23 -3.28 5.51
C TYR A 91 14.40 -2.53 6.18
N GLN A 92 14.93 -3.07 7.29
CA GLN A 92 16.14 -2.54 7.92
C GLN A 92 17.40 -2.84 7.09
N ASP A 93 17.45 -4.00 6.42
CA ASP A 93 18.49 -4.44 5.48
C ASP A 93 18.39 -3.74 4.10
N ASN A 94 17.94 -2.48 4.07
CA ASN A 94 17.84 -1.62 2.88
C ASN A 94 16.80 -2.02 1.81
N HIS A 95 15.89 -2.95 2.08
CA HIS A 95 14.76 -3.24 1.16
C HIS A 95 13.63 -2.19 1.30
N HIS A 96 13.93 -0.93 0.95
CA HIS A 96 13.05 0.22 1.18
C HIS A 96 11.71 0.19 0.42
N HIS A 97 11.60 -0.62 -0.63
CA HIS A 97 10.36 -0.82 -1.39
C HIS A 97 9.26 -1.49 -0.54
N LEU A 98 9.63 -2.22 0.53
CA LEU A 98 8.69 -2.78 1.51
C LEU A 98 7.96 -1.69 2.30
N LYS A 99 8.45 -0.44 2.32
CA LYS A 99 7.76 0.68 2.96
C LYS A 99 6.36 0.90 2.41
N ALA A 100 6.18 0.73 1.10
CA ALA A 100 4.86 0.86 0.49
C ALA A 100 3.94 -0.29 0.92
N LEU A 101 4.44 -1.54 0.96
CA LEU A 101 3.71 -2.67 1.54
C LEU A 101 3.28 -2.40 2.99
N PHE A 102 4.19 -1.92 3.85
CA PHE A 102 3.85 -1.55 5.22
C PHE A 102 2.77 -0.47 5.29
N LYS A 103 2.79 0.52 4.39
CA LYS A 103 1.70 1.51 4.32
C LYS A 103 0.37 0.86 3.94
N LEU A 104 0.37 -0.13 3.03
CA LEU A 104 -0.84 -0.88 2.66
C LEU A 104 -1.38 -1.69 3.84
N ILE A 105 -0.49 -2.38 4.57
CA ILE A 105 -0.80 -3.14 5.78
C ILE A 105 -1.36 -2.21 6.87
N ASP A 106 -0.69 -1.09 7.13
CA ASP A 106 -1.13 -0.12 8.14
C ASP A 106 -2.49 0.50 7.74
N ALA A 107 -2.75 0.69 6.44
CA ALA A 107 -4.00 1.24 5.90
C ALA A 107 -5.20 0.27 5.91
N THR A 108 -5.00 -1.02 6.15
CA THR A 108 -6.11 -1.98 6.34
C THR A 108 -6.63 -2.00 7.78
N SER A 109 -5.90 -1.40 8.71
CA SER A 109 -6.36 -1.22 10.09
C SER A 109 -7.63 -0.38 10.12
N LYS A 110 -8.60 -0.74 11.00
CA LYS A 110 -9.82 0.06 11.20
C LYS A 110 -9.41 1.53 11.38
N PRO A 111 -10.03 2.48 10.66
CA PRO A 111 -9.69 3.89 10.79
C PRO A 111 -9.88 4.27 12.26
N LYS A 112 -8.78 4.41 13.00
CA LYS A 112 -8.81 5.04 14.32
C LYS A 112 -9.42 6.41 14.07
N SER A 113 -10.59 6.69 14.64
CA SER A 113 -11.42 7.85 14.30
C SER A 113 -10.56 9.11 14.17
N SER A 114 -10.18 9.47 12.94
CA SER A 114 -9.22 10.54 12.67
C SER A 114 -9.86 11.93 12.80
N LEU A 115 -11.06 11.96 13.40
CA LEU A 115 -11.85 13.14 13.66
C LEU A 115 -11.07 14.14 14.55
N SER A 116 -10.20 13.65 15.43
CA SER A 116 -9.30 14.49 16.24
C SER A 116 -8.14 15.12 15.46
N VAL A 117 -7.71 14.54 14.33
CA VAL A 117 -6.63 15.08 13.49
C VAL A 117 -7.16 15.99 12.38
N LEU A 118 -8.40 15.76 11.91
CA LEU A 118 -9.04 16.56 10.88
C LEU A 118 -9.62 17.88 11.40
N LEU A 119 -10.08 17.94 12.66
CA LEU A 119 -10.72 19.16 13.21
C LEU A 119 -9.89 20.45 13.04
N PRO A 120 -8.59 20.49 13.40
CA PRO A 120 -7.82 21.74 13.30
C PRO A 120 -7.43 22.09 11.85
N VAL A 121 -7.21 21.08 10.99
CA VAL A 121 -6.83 21.31 9.59
C VAL A 121 -8.01 21.78 8.75
N VAL A 122 -9.20 21.18 8.95
CA VAL A 122 -10.45 21.60 8.28
C VAL A 122 -10.90 22.97 8.77
N GLY A 123 -10.71 23.29 10.06
CA GLY A 123 -11.01 24.63 10.59
C GLY A 123 -10.17 25.75 9.95
N LEU A 124 -8.87 25.51 9.70
CA LEU A 124 -7.96 26.51 9.10
C LEU A 124 -8.03 26.58 7.58
N THR A 125 -8.29 25.47 6.88
CA THR A 125 -8.38 25.47 5.40
C THR A 125 -9.79 25.73 4.88
N GLY A 126 -10.83 25.27 5.58
CA GLY A 126 -12.23 25.53 5.25
C GLY A 126 -12.60 27.01 5.37
N SER A 127 -12.05 27.72 6.36
CA SER A 127 -12.23 29.17 6.52
C SER A 127 -11.57 29.96 5.38
N GLY A 128 -10.41 29.53 4.88
CA GLY A 128 -9.75 30.15 3.72
C GLY A 128 -10.46 29.91 2.39
N ALA A 129 -10.99 28.71 2.16
CA ALA A 129 -11.72 28.38 0.93
C ALA A 129 -13.12 29.03 0.88
N LEU A 130 -13.86 29.04 2.00
CA LEU A 130 -15.13 29.76 2.12
C LEU A 130 -14.95 31.28 1.98
N ALA A 131 -13.84 31.82 2.50
CA ALA A 131 -13.47 33.20 2.24
C ALA A 131 -13.26 33.43 0.73
N PHE A 132 -12.47 32.60 0.04
CA PHE A 132 -12.16 32.80 -1.38
C PHE A 132 -13.40 32.79 -2.30
N PHE A 133 -14.41 31.95 -2.01
CA PHE A 133 -15.63 31.86 -2.81
C PHE A 133 -16.65 32.98 -2.52
N ASN A 134 -16.67 33.57 -1.32
CA ASN A 134 -17.54 34.71 -1.01
C ASN A 134 -16.74 36.00 -0.83
N ARG A 135 -16.34 36.61 -1.96
CA ARG A 135 -15.64 37.91 -1.99
C ARG A 135 -16.41 39.01 -1.24
N ASP A 136 -17.74 39.00 -1.26
CA ASP A 136 -18.55 39.98 -0.54
C ASP A 136 -18.59 39.73 0.97
N LEU A 137 -18.58 38.48 1.43
CA LEU A 137 -18.39 38.18 2.86
C LEU A 137 -16.97 38.52 3.31
N ILE A 138 -15.92 38.33 2.51
CA ILE A 138 -14.60 38.86 2.88
C ILE A 138 -14.65 40.37 2.96
N ARG A 139 -15.30 41.06 2.02
CA ARG A 139 -15.33 42.53 2.00
C ARG A 139 -16.12 43.08 3.19
N GLN A 140 -17.27 42.48 3.50
CA GLN A 140 -18.08 42.84 4.67
C GLN A 140 -17.43 42.42 5.98
N ALA A 141 -16.83 41.24 6.07
CA ALA A 141 -16.06 40.82 7.23
C ALA A 141 -14.81 41.69 7.39
N ALA A 142 -14.13 42.09 6.32
CA ALA A 142 -12.97 42.99 6.39
C ALA A 142 -13.37 44.40 6.80
N LEU A 143 -14.52 44.92 6.34
CA LEU A 143 -15.07 46.21 6.78
C LEU A 143 -15.54 46.14 8.24
N TRP A 144 -16.29 45.10 8.61
CA TRP A 144 -16.73 44.86 9.98
C TRP A 144 -15.57 44.61 10.95
N LEU A 145 -14.53 43.88 10.52
CA LEU A 145 -13.29 43.65 11.29
C LEU A 145 -12.47 44.93 11.39
N LYS A 146 -12.44 45.75 10.33
CA LYS A 146 -11.80 47.06 10.33
C LYS A 146 -12.54 48.05 11.25
N GLU A 147 -13.86 48.03 11.33
CA GLU A 147 -14.62 48.97 12.18
C GLU A 147 -14.73 48.49 13.63
N THR A 148 -15.08 47.23 13.85
CA THR A 148 -15.33 46.66 15.19
C THR A 148 -14.02 46.34 15.91
N VAL A 149 -12.99 45.96 15.15
CA VAL A 149 -11.77 45.40 15.71
C VAL A 149 -10.55 46.28 15.44
N SER A 150 -10.58 47.36 14.64
CA SER A 150 -9.39 48.22 14.47
C SER A 150 -8.73 48.72 15.77
N PRO A 151 -9.45 49.25 16.78
CA PRO A 151 -8.79 49.69 18.02
C PRO A 151 -8.33 48.51 18.91
N PHE A 152 -9.05 47.38 18.87
CA PHE A 152 -8.72 46.18 19.65
C PHE A 152 -7.61 45.34 19.01
N LEU A 153 -7.69 45.05 17.70
CA LEU A 153 -6.60 44.51 16.88
C LEU A 153 -5.41 45.46 16.87
N ASN A 154 -5.52 46.78 16.79
CA ASN A 154 -4.30 47.59 16.87
C ASN A 154 -3.58 47.44 18.21
N ARG A 155 -4.28 47.23 19.33
CA ARG A 155 -3.65 46.91 20.63
C ARG A 155 -3.18 45.46 20.75
N VAL A 156 -4.02 44.49 20.41
CA VAL A 156 -3.74 43.05 20.51
C VAL A 156 -2.75 42.62 19.42
N ALA A 157 -2.96 43.05 18.19
CA ALA A 157 -2.08 42.73 17.09
C ALA A 157 -0.72 43.42 17.18
N SER A 158 -0.59 44.66 17.68
CA SER A 158 0.74 45.30 17.78
C SER A 158 1.63 44.73 18.89
N GLN A 159 1.08 44.23 20.01
CA GLN A 159 1.89 43.81 21.16
C GLN A 159 1.74 42.34 21.56
N ILE A 160 0.56 41.77 21.36
CA ILE A 160 0.16 40.48 21.95
C ILE A 160 0.32 39.36 20.88
N LEU A 161 -0.15 39.60 19.66
CA LEU A 161 -0.17 38.61 18.58
C LEU A 161 1.22 38.11 18.13
N PRO A 162 2.25 38.96 17.91
CA PRO A 162 3.56 38.49 17.43
C PRO A 162 4.26 37.62 18.47
N ARG A 163 4.15 38.01 19.76
CA ARG A 163 4.67 37.26 20.90
C ARG A 163 3.99 35.91 21.04
N HIS A 164 2.66 35.85 20.98
CA HIS A 164 1.95 34.57 21.08
C HIS A 164 2.14 33.69 19.85
N LEU A 165 2.35 34.25 18.65
CA LEU A 165 2.70 33.46 17.46
C LEU A 165 4.08 32.82 17.59
N ALA A 166 5.10 33.59 18.05
CA ALA A 166 6.42 33.04 18.31
C ALA A 166 6.38 31.94 19.39
N LEU A 167 5.58 32.16 20.46
CA LEU A 167 5.35 31.16 21.50
C LEU A 167 4.64 29.90 20.98
N ALA A 168 3.60 30.06 20.15
CA ALA A 168 2.90 28.94 19.54
C ALA A 168 3.83 28.14 18.61
N GLY A 169 4.67 28.82 17.83
CA GLY A 169 5.71 28.21 17.01
C GLY A 169 6.72 27.43 17.86
N LEU A 170 7.17 28.00 18.98
CA LEU A 170 8.05 27.34 19.94
C LEU A 170 7.41 26.07 20.51
N VAL A 171 6.18 26.16 21.02
CA VAL A 171 5.44 25.02 21.57
C VAL A 171 5.25 23.94 20.51
N TYR A 172 4.90 24.32 19.28
CA TYR A 172 4.76 23.40 18.17
C TYR A 172 6.07 22.68 17.84
N GLN A 173 7.21 23.39 17.80
CA GLN A 173 8.50 22.76 17.52
C GLN A 173 8.96 21.83 18.65
N VAL A 174 8.75 22.21 19.92
CA VAL A 174 9.08 21.36 21.07
C VAL A 174 8.21 20.10 21.09
N ALA A 175 6.89 20.25 20.91
CA ALA A 175 5.97 19.13 20.83
C ALA A 175 6.27 18.23 19.61
N GLY A 176 6.58 18.84 18.46
CA GLY A 176 6.97 18.16 17.24
C GLY A 176 8.25 17.34 17.42
N LEU A 177 9.28 17.93 18.03
CA LEU A 177 10.52 17.24 18.38
C LEU A 177 10.26 16.07 19.33
N GLY A 178 9.45 16.26 20.37
CA GLY A 178 9.08 15.21 21.31
C GLY A 178 8.35 14.05 20.62
N ALA A 179 7.35 14.37 19.81
CA ALA A 179 6.60 13.37 19.04
C ALA A 179 7.47 12.63 18.02
N GLN A 180 8.36 13.32 17.32
CA GLN A 180 9.28 12.71 16.36
C GLN A 180 10.36 11.86 17.05
N THR A 181 10.86 12.30 18.20
CA THR A 181 11.80 11.54 19.02
C THR A 181 11.14 10.26 19.53
N TYR A 182 9.95 10.38 20.14
CA TYR A 182 9.17 9.23 20.58
C TYR A 182 8.90 8.26 19.43
N SER A 183 8.39 8.75 18.29
CA SER A 183 8.10 7.91 17.13
C SER A 183 9.34 7.25 16.52
N THR A 184 10.52 7.90 16.59
CA THR A 184 11.78 7.33 16.07
C THR A 184 12.34 6.28 17.02
N LEU A 185 12.25 6.50 18.34
CA LEU A 185 12.68 5.54 19.36
C LEU A 185 11.75 4.32 19.38
N SER A 186 10.43 4.55 19.38
CA SER A 186 9.40 3.50 19.41
C SER A 186 9.28 2.74 18.09
N SER A 187 9.78 3.30 16.98
CA SER A 187 9.73 2.65 15.67
C SER A 187 10.77 1.54 15.59
N SER A 188 10.32 0.29 15.62
CA SER A 188 11.16 -0.87 15.27
C SER A 188 11.55 -0.91 13.78
N LYS A 189 11.06 0.01 12.93
CA LYS A 189 11.35 0.03 11.49
C LYS A 189 12.75 0.57 11.11
N LYS A 190 13.56 1.05 12.05
CA LYS A 190 14.88 1.65 11.75
C LYS A 190 15.96 0.97 12.59
N GLY A 191 17.11 0.69 11.99
CA GLY A 191 18.30 0.26 12.74
C GLY A 191 18.79 1.34 13.71
N THR A 192 19.59 0.96 14.71
CA THR A 192 20.08 1.85 15.79
C THR A 192 20.88 3.05 15.26
N ALA A 193 21.82 2.82 14.33
CA ALA A 193 22.60 3.89 13.71
C ALA A 193 21.71 4.86 12.90
N ALA A 194 20.76 4.32 12.13
CA ALA A 194 19.80 5.13 11.37
C ALA A 194 18.85 5.93 12.29
N LYS A 195 18.47 5.38 13.45
CA LYS A 195 17.73 6.10 14.49
C LYS A 195 18.57 7.25 15.05
N ALA A 196 19.79 6.98 15.48
CA ALA A 196 20.70 7.99 16.04
C ALA A 196 20.94 9.13 15.05
N GLY A 197 21.33 8.82 13.81
CA GLY A 197 21.50 9.83 12.75
C GLY A 197 20.22 10.62 12.51
N SER A 198 19.06 9.95 12.41
CA SER A 198 17.78 10.64 12.23
C SER A 198 17.43 11.58 13.38
N LEU A 199 17.72 11.20 14.62
CA LEU A 199 17.49 12.00 15.83
C LEU A 199 18.45 13.19 15.89
N ILE A 200 19.73 13.00 15.56
CA ILE A 200 20.72 14.09 15.51
C ILE A 200 20.31 15.15 14.49
N PHE A 201 20.04 14.76 13.25
CA PHE A 201 19.62 15.72 12.22
C PHE A 201 18.30 16.43 12.58
N HIS A 202 17.35 15.69 13.15
CA HIS A 202 16.07 16.27 13.53
C HIS A 202 16.20 17.19 14.75
N GLY A 203 16.98 16.79 15.76
CA GLY A 203 17.27 17.58 16.95
C GLY A 203 18.05 18.84 16.63
N LEU A 204 19.04 18.78 15.73
CA LEU A 204 19.74 19.96 15.22
C LEU A 204 18.77 20.91 14.48
N SER A 205 18.01 20.41 13.51
CA SER A 205 17.05 21.22 12.75
C SER A 205 16.00 21.87 13.66
N ALA A 206 15.39 21.09 14.56
CA ALA A 206 14.41 21.58 15.51
C ALA A 206 15.04 22.51 16.55
N GLY A 207 16.26 22.23 17.00
CA GLY A 207 17.01 23.07 17.94
C GLY A 207 17.27 24.46 17.38
N PHE A 208 17.69 24.57 16.12
CA PHE A 208 17.83 25.86 15.45
C PHE A 208 16.50 26.59 15.30
N ALA A 209 15.41 25.88 14.98
CA ALA A 209 14.08 26.48 14.90
C ALA A 209 13.59 26.96 16.29
N ILE A 210 13.79 26.17 17.34
CA ILE A 210 13.46 26.51 18.73
C ILE A 210 14.24 27.75 19.18
N ALA A 211 15.55 27.78 18.93
CA ALA A 211 16.39 28.95 19.21
C ALA A 211 15.90 30.19 18.45
N ALA A 212 15.56 30.05 17.15
CA ALA A 212 15.01 31.12 16.34
C ALA A 212 13.68 31.65 16.90
N TYR A 213 12.72 30.78 17.23
CA TYR A 213 11.44 31.19 17.83
C TYR A 213 11.62 31.81 19.21
N THR A 214 12.60 31.35 20.00
CA THR A 214 12.89 31.90 21.32
C THR A 214 13.48 33.30 21.21
N LEU A 215 14.46 33.50 20.33
CA LEU A 215 15.02 34.82 20.04
C LEU A 215 13.98 35.77 19.43
N CYS A 216 13.12 35.26 18.54
CA CYS A 216 12.00 36.02 18.00
C CYS A 216 11.04 36.45 19.12
N TYR A 217 10.70 35.55 20.05
CA TYR A 217 9.85 35.86 21.20
C TYR A 217 10.47 36.94 22.12
N LEU A 218 11.77 36.81 22.44
CA LEU A 218 12.52 37.78 23.25
C LEU A 218 12.62 39.14 22.55
N ALA A 219 12.77 39.15 21.23
CA ALA A 219 12.74 40.36 20.39
C ALA A 219 11.32 40.89 20.14
N ALA A 220 10.34 40.51 20.97
CA ALA A 220 8.93 40.90 20.86
C ALA A 220 8.28 40.60 19.48
N GLY A 221 8.73 39.54 18.81
CA GLY A 221 8.26 39.11 17.49
C GLY A 221 9.00 39.76 16.32
N LEU A 222 10.03 40.58 16.57
CA LEU A 222 10.84 41.16 15.49
C LEU A 222 11.75 40.09 14.86
N MET A 223 11.65 39.96 13.54
CA MET A 223 12.49 39.07 12.74
C MET A 223 13.83 39.75 12.46
N THR A 224 14.80 39.53 13.36
CA THR A 224 16.17 40.00 13.13
C THR A 224 16.91 39.10 12.14
N THR A 225 17.97 39.61 11.53
CA THR A 225 18.85 38.84 10.64
C THR A 225 19.40 37.57 11.29
N THR A 226 19.68 37.64 12.60
CA THR A 226 20.10 36.47 13.41
C THR A 226 19.00 35.42 13.53
N VAL A 227 17.75 35.82 13.76
CA VAL A 227 16.62 34.89 13.79
C VAL A 227 16.42 34.24 12.42
N ALA A 228 16.51 35.03 11.35
CA ALA A 228 16.40 34.53 9.98
C ALA A 228 17.49 33.52 9.64
N SER A 229 18.75 33.79 9.99
CA SER A 229 19.86 32.86 9.71
C SER A 229 19.70 31.52 10.41
N LEU A 230 19.14 31.50 11.62
CA LEU A 230 18.81 30.26 12.35
C LEU A 230 17.69 29.46 11.65
N PHE A 231 16.65 30.13 11.13
CA PHE A 231 15.62 29.45 10.33
C PHE A 231 16.19 28.87 9.03
N VAL A 232 17.07 29.61 8.35
CA VAL A 232 17.76 29.14 7.15
C VAL A 232 18.66 27.95 7.47
N ALA A 233 19.43 28.01 8.57
CA ALA A 233 20.25 26.90 9.04
C ALA A 233 19.42 25.65 9.37
N SER A 234 18.29 25.84 10.05
CA SER A 234 17.33 24.75 10.34
C SER A 234 16.84 24.05 9.07
N ALA A 235 16.45 24.82 8.05
CA ALA A 235 16.04 24.29 6.75
C ALA A 235 17.20 23.63 5.99
N GLY A 236 18.41 24.20 6.09
CA GLY A 236 19.64 23.67 5.48
C GLY A 236 20.00 22.28 6.01
N ILE A 237 19.84 22.03 7.30
CA ILE A 237 20.07 20.71 7.92
C ILE A 237 19.11 19.65 7.36
N ASP A 238 17.89 20.05 7.07
CA ASP A 238 16.85 19.19 6.53
C ASP A 238 17.17 18.73 5.09
N VAL A 239 17.80 19.63 4.31
CA VAL A 239 18.36 19.36 2.99
C VAL A 239 19.61 18.50 3.10
N LEU A 240 20.53 18.82 4.02
CA LEU A 240 21.76 18.06 4.26
C LEU A 240 21.45 16.61 4.63
N LYS A 241 20.47 16.37 5.51
CA LYS A 241 19.95 15.02 5.81
C LYS A 241 19.49 14.29 4.55
N GLY A 242 18.79 15.00 3.66
CA GLY A 242 18.37 14.48 2.36
C GLY A 242 19.57 14.09 1.47
N LEU A 243 20.58 14.95 1.40
CA LEU A 243 21.81 14.69 0.65
C LEU A 243 22.57 13.49 1.21
N VAL A 244 22.70 13.38 2.54
CA VAL A 244 23.33 12.21 3.18
C VAL A 244 22.59 10.92 2.83
N THR A 245 21.25 10.92 2.89
CA THR A 245 20.48 9.74 2.48
C THR A 245 20.64 9.40 1.00
N LEU A 246 20.78 10.41 0.14
CA LEU A 246 21.04 10.22 -1.28
C LEU A 246 22.42 9.63 -1.51
N VAL A 247 23.46 10.19 -0.89
CA VAL A 247 24.83 9.69 -0.97
C VAL A 247 24.90 8.24 -0.50
N GLN A 248 24.28 7.92 0.64
CA GLN A 248 24.19 6.56 1.15
C GLN A 248 23.54 5.62 0.12
N SER A 249 22.42 6.02 -0.50
CA SER A 249 21.76 5.21 -1.55
C SER A 249 22.65 4.99 -2.78
N LEU A 250 23.45 5.99 -3.17
CA LEU A 250 24.37 5.87 -4.31
C LEU A 250 25.53 4.92 -4.02
N TYR A 251 26.01 4.86 -2.78
CA TYR A 251 27.05 3.91 -2.39
C TYR A 251 26.53 2.47 -2.33
N THR A 252 25.32 2.24 -1.83
CA THR A 252 24.72 0.90 -1.78
C THR A 252 24.38 0.36 -3.17
N ASP A 253 23.95 1.22 -4.10
CA ASP A 253 23.46 0.79 -5.42
C ASP A 253 24.57 0.39 -6.41
N LYS A 254 25.80 0.91 -6.26
CA LYS A 254 26.92 0.60 -7.17
C LYS A 254 27.23 -0.90 -7.24
N ALA A 255 26.96 -1.64 -6.15
CA ALA A 255 27.13 -3.09 -6.11
C ALA A 255 26.05 -3.86 -6.88
N ALA A 256 24.85 -3.28 -7.05
CA ALA A 256 23.71 -3.96 -7.69
C ALA A 256 23.62 -3.70 -9.20
N SER A 257 24.10 -2.55 -9.69
CA SER A 257 23.93 -2.12 -11.09
C SER A 257 24.91 -2.71 -12.10
N SER A 258 25.98 -3.38 -11.68
CA SER A 258 27.03 -3.91 -12.57
C SER A 258 26.66 -5.19 -13.33
N LEU A 259 25.45 -5.75 -13.10
CA LEU A 259 25.07 -7.09 -13.58
C LEU A 259 23.86 -7.11 -14.53
N LEU A 260 23.47 -5.98 -15.14
CA LEU A 260 22.38 -5.96 -16.13
C LEU A 260 22.86 -6.50 -17.50
N SER A 261 23.00 -7.81 -17.60
CA SER A 261 22.83 -8.49 -18.88
C SER A 261 21.34 -8.74 -19.14
N THR A 262 20.91 -8.68 -20.40
CA THR A 262 19.52 -8.94 -20.81
C THR A 262 19.05 -10.35 -20.42
N ASP A 263 20.00 -11.28 -20.24
CA ASP A 263 19.75 -12.68 -19.87
C ASP A 263 19.88 -12.94 -18.36
N ALA A 264 19.94 -11.88 -17.53
CA ALA A 264 20.03 -12.03 -16.09
C ALA A 264 18.76 -12.67 -15.49
N PRO A 265 18.87 -13.44 -14.39
CA PRO A 265 17.72 -14.02 -13.72
C PRO A 265 16.73 -12.93 -13.27
N TRP A 266 15.44 -13.29 -13.17
CA TRP A 266 14.36 -12.36 -12.82
C TRP A 266 14.67 -11.58 -11.53
N GLU A 267 15.24 -12.24 -10.51
CA GLU A 267 15.58 -11.65 -9.21
C GLU A 267 16.62 -10.52 -9.34
N ALA A 268 17.60 -10.68 -10.22
CA ALA A 268 18.63 -9.68 -10.48
C ALA A 268 18.02 -8.46 -11.19
N LEU A 269 17.15 -8.67 -12.19
CA LEU A 269 16.44 -7.58 -12.87
C LEU A 269 15.48 -6.84 -11.93
N ALA A 270 14.74 -7.58 -11.10
CA ALA A 270 13.82 -7.02 -10.11
C ALA A 270 14.56 -6.19 -9.05
N SER A 271 15.67 -6.70 -8.53
CA SER A 271 16.51 -5.96 -7.57
C SER A 271 17.10 -4.68 -8.18
N ALA A 272 17.56 -4.73 -9.43
CA ALA A 272 18.03 -3.55 -10.17
C ALA A 272 16.94 -2.47 -10.30
N HIS A 273 15.71 -2.84 -10.69
CA HIS A 273 14.60 -1.89 -10.77
C HIS A 273 14.19 -1.31 -9.42
N ARG A 274 14.24 -2.12 -8.34
CA ARG A 274 13.97 -1.64 -6.97
C ARG A 274 15.03 -0.62 -6.52
N ALA A 275 16.31 -0.88 -6.81
CA ALA A 275 17.41 0.05 -6.54
C ALA A 275 17.26 1.36 -7.34
N GLU A 276 17.00 1.27 -8.64
CA GLU A 276 16.77 2.44 -9.50
C GLU A 276 15.60 3.30 -9.00
N SER A 277 14.49 2.66 -8.62
CA SER A 277 13.32 3.34 -8.04
C SER A 277 13.66 4.01 -6.71
N HIS A 278 14.47 3.37 -5.86
CA HIS A 278 14.90 3.96 -4.59
C HIS A 278 15.76 5.20 -4.83
N ARG A 279 16.75 5.12 -5.72
CA ARG A 279 17.60 6.24 -6.13
C ARG A 279 16.78 7.41 -6.69
N ARG A 280 15.81 7.13 -7.58
CA ARG A 280 14.92 8.15 -8.15
C ARG A 280 14.08 8.82 -7.06
N ASN A 281 13.56 8.05 -6.11
CA ASN A 281 12.83 8.59 -4.97
C ASN A 281 13.71 9.49 -4.09
N ALA A 282 14.95 9.09 -3.81
CA ALA A 282 15.90 9.88 -3.05
C ALA A 282 16.18 11.22 -3.72
N TRP A 283 16.50 11.22 -5.02
CA TRP A 283 16.72 12.44 -5.82
C TRP A 283 15.52 13.38 -5.80
N GLN A 284 14.32 12.87 -6.09
CA GLN A 284 13.12 13.70 -6.12
C GLN A 284 12.76 14.23 -4.73
N THR A 285 12.97 13.44 -3.67
CA THR A 285 12.75 13.89 -2.28
C THR A 285 13.71 15.02 -1.92
N VAL A 286 14.99 14.92 -2.30
CA VAL A 286 15.97 16.00 -2.10
C VAL A 286 15.57 17.25 -2.87
N GLY A 287 15.17 17.12 -4.13
CA GLY A 287 14.68 18.25 -4.95
C GLY A 287 13.50 18.98 -4.31
N ILE A 288 12.49 18.24 -3.85
CA ILE A 288 11.31 18.82 -3.16
C ILE A 288 11.73 19.51 -1.86
N LYS A 289 12.65 18.93 -1.09
CA LYS A 289 13.16 19.54 0.15
C LYS A 289 13.96 20.81 -0.12
N LEU A 290 14.80 20.82 -1.14
CA LEU A 290 15.58 21.99 -1.56
C LEU A 290 14.67 23.13 -2.02
N LEU A 291 13.65 22.81 -2.83
CA LEU A 291 12.65 23.80 -3.26
C LEU A 291 11.87 24.38 -2.08
N ALA A 292 11.46 23.53 -1.13
CA ALA A 292 10.77 23.99 0.07
C ALA A 292 11.67 24.86 0.96
N ALA A 293 12.95 24.50 1.11
CA ALA A 293 13.92 25.27 1.88
C ALA A 293 14.20 26.63 1.24
N THR A 294 14.47 26.67 -0.06
CA THR A 294 14.69 27.92 -0.82
C THR A 294 13.47 28.84 -0.78
N THR A 295 12.26 28.29 -0.94
CA THR A 295 11.01 29.07 -0.83
C THR A 295 10.83 29.63 0.58
N SER A 296 11.07 28.81 1.62
CA SER A 296 10.96 29.26 3.02
C SER A 296 11.98 30.36 3.33
N THR A 297 13.22 30.22 2.85
CA THR A 297 14.27 31.24 2.97
C THR A 297 13.86 32.53 2.28
N ALA A 298 13.31 32.47 1.07
CA ALA A 298 12.85 33.65 0.34
C ALA A 298 11.71 34.38 1.07
N ILE A 299 10.79 33.63 1.71
CA ILE A 299 9.72 34.22 2.52
C ILE A 299 10.31 34.91 3.76
N VAL A 300 11.25 34.27 4.45
CA VAL A 300 11.90 34.83 5.63
C VAL A 300 12.73 36.07 5.28
N THR A 301 13.47 36.07 4.16
CA THR A 301 14.24 37.25 3.74
C THR A 301 13.31 38.40 3.37
N LEU A 302 12.22 38.15 2.63
CA LEU A 302 11.22 39.18 2.33
C LEU A 302 10.61 39.78 3.59
N TRP A 303 10.38 38.94 4.60
CA TRP A 303 9.88 39.38 5.90
C TRP A 303 10.91 40.23 6.67
N CYS A 304 12.21 39.94 6.56
CA CYS A 304 13.25 40.77 7.17
C CYS A 304 13.43 42.14 6.50
N PHE A 305 13.24 42.23 5.18
CA PHE A 305 13.44 43.50 4.44
C PHE A 305 12.24 44.45 4.52
N SER A 306 11.06 43.94 4.85
CA SER A 306 9.85 44.74 4.91
C SER A 306 9.58 45.18 6.34
N PRO A 307 9.21 46.45 6.59
CA PRO A 307 8.87 46.90 7.93
C PRO A 307 7.75 46.01 8.52
N PRO A 308 7.77 45.72 9.83
CA PRO A 308 6.88 44.74 10.45
C PRO A 308 5.42 45.22 10.40
N GLY A 309 4.73 44.87 9.32
CA GLY A 309 3.29 44.97 9.18
C GLY A 309 2.62 43.65 9.59
N LEU A 310 1.53 43.72 10.33
CA LEU A 310 0.82 42.54 10.84
C LEU A 310 0.26 41.65 9.72
N LEU A 311 -0.23 42.27 8.66
CA LEU A 311 -0.70 41.56 7.48
C LEU A 311 0.44 40.82 6.79
N LEU A 312 1.62 41.43 6.75
CA LEU A 312 2.79 40.80 6.14
C LEU A 312 3.33 39.66 7.01
N SER A 313 3.50 39.85 8.31
CA SER A 313 3.98 38.79 9.21
C SER A 313 3.04 37.60 9.25
N GLY A 314 1.73 37.85 9.34
CA GLY A 314 0.69 36.82 9.23
C GLY A 314 0.73 36.10 7.88
N GLY A 315 0.88 36.85 6.77
CA GLY A 315 1.02 36.30 5.43
C GLY A 315 2.27 35.41 5.26
N CYS A 316 3.42 35.86 5.75
CA CYS A 316 4.67 35.09 5.72
C CYS A 316 4.57 33.80 6.54
N MET A 317 3.97 33.86 7.74
CA MET A 317 3.70 32.68 8.57
C MET A 317 2.79 31.68 7.85
N ALA A 318 1.68 32.14 7.26
CA ALA A 318 0.78 31.30 6.49
C ALA A 318 1.47 30.67 5.27
N ALA A 319 2.32 31.43 4.57
CA ALA A 319 3.07 30.95 3.43
C ALA A 319 4.11 29.88 3.81
N ILE A 320 4.81 30.03 4.94
CA ILE A 320 5.74 29.01 5.46
C ILE A 320 4.97 27.73 5.84
N ALA A 321 3.85 27.86 6.54
CA ALA A 321 3.00 26.72 6.90
C ALA A 321 2.49 25.98 5.65
N LEU A 322 2.02 26.73 4.64
CA LEU A 322 1.57 26.18 3.36
C LEU A 322 2.70 25.47 2.62
N THR A 323 3.91 26.03 2.62
CA THR A 323 5.11 25.41 2.04
C THR A 323 5.43 24.08 2.72
N GLY A 324 5.33 24.02 4.06
CA GLY A 324 5.50 22.78 4.82
C GLY A 324 4.44 21.71 4.48
N PHE A 325 3.19 22.12 4.31
CA PHE A 325 2.10 21.23 3.89
C PHE A 325 2.31 20.72 2.45
N ALA A 326 2.61 21.63 1.52
CA ALA A 326 2.89 21.30 0.12
C ALA A 326 4.08 20.35 0.00
N LYS A 327 5.18 20.57 0.73
CA LYS A 327 6.34 19.67 0.83
C LYS A 327 5.90 18.26 1.25
N THR A 328 5.16 18.15 2.36
CA THR A 328 4.72 16.86 2.90
C THR A 328 3.82 16.12 1.91
N ARG A 329 2.89 16.85 1.27
CA ARG A 329 1.99 16.27 0.26
C ARG A 329 2.75 15.83 -0.97
N ALA A 330 3.64 16.66 -1.51
CA ALA A 330 4.45 16.35 -2.68
C ALA A 330 5.34 15.13 -2.46
N VAL A 331 6.02 15.03 -1.31
CA VAL A 331 6.82 13.83 -0.97
C VAL A 331 5.93 12.58 -0.86
N SER A 332 4.76 12.69 -0.24
CA SER A 332 3.83 11.56 -0.11
C SER A 332 3.31 11.07 -1.46
N TRP A 333 2.97 12.00 -2.35
CA TRP A 333 2.46 11.73 -3.68
C TRP A 333 3.54 11.12 -4.56
N ASN A 334 4.76 11.66 -4.51
CA ASN A 334 5.90 11.12 -5.25
C ASN A 334 6.21 9.67 -4.84
N GLN A 335 6.19 9.38 -3.54
CA GLN A 335 6.39 8.01 -3.04
C GLN A 335 5.31 7.04 -3.51
N ALA A 336 4.05 7.47 -3.60
CA ALA A 336 2.96 6.64 -4.10
C ALA A 336 3.13 6.35 -5.60
N ARG A 337 3.37 7.39 -6.40
CA ARG A 337 3.58 7.26 -7.85
C ARG A 337 4.78 6.38 -8.19
N LEU A 338 5.89 6.51 -7.46
CA LEU A 338 7.06 5.66 -7.68
C LEU A 338 6.80 4.21 -7.27
N ALA A 339 6.03 3.97 -6.21
CA ALA A 339 5.64 2.61 -5.84
C ALA A 339 4.78 1.96 -6.94
N GLU A 340 3.80 2.68 -7.50
CA GLU A 340 2.98 2.21 -8.62
C GLU A 340 3.83 1.92 -9.87
N ASN A 341 4.71 2.85 -10.25
CA ASN A 341 5.62 2.66 -11.39
C ASN A 341 6.57 1.48 -11.18
N LEU A 342 7.04 1.26 -9.95
CA LEU A 342 7.88 0.11 -9.61
C LEU A 342 7.10 -1.19 -9.80
N GLN A 343 5.86 -1.27 -9.30
CA GLN A 343 5.02 -2.45 -9.49
C GLN A 343 4.76 -2.73 -10.98
N HIS A 344 4.48 -1.68 -11.77
CA HIS A 344 4.32 -1.81 -13.22
C HIS A 344 5.58 -2.38 -13.88
N ARG A 345 6.77 -1.84 -13.58
CA ARG A 345 8.05 -2.33 -14.13
C ARG A 345 8.35 -3.77 -13.73
N LEU A 346 8.09 -4.14 -12.47
CA LEU A 346 8.29 -5.51 -11.99
C LEU A 346 7.38 -6.50 -12.73
N ARG A 347 6.15 -6.10 -13.05
CA ARG A 347 5.19 -6.90 -13.82
C ARG A 347 5.60 -7.09 -15.28
N GLU A 348 6.29 -6.11 -15.87
CA GLU A 348 6.78 -6.19 -17.26
C GLU A 348 7.95 -7.17 -17.43
N ILE A 349 8.66 -7.52 -16.34
CA ILE A 349 9.71 -8.52 -16.39
C ILE A 349 9.05 -9.87 -16.67
N LYS A 350 9.25 -10.40 -17.88
CA LYS A 350 8.74 -11.70 -18.29
C LYS A 350 9.29 -12.76 -17.32
N VAL A 351 8.41 -13.31 -16.49
CA VAL A 351 8.78 -14.46 -15.66
C VAL A 351 8.89 -15.65 -16.59
N LEU A 352 10.11 -16.07 -16.91
CA LEU A 352 10.29 -17.35 -17.59
C LEU A 352 9.74 -18.45 -16.67
N PRO A 353 8.92 -19.37 -17.20
CA PRO A 353 8.23 -20.40 -16.41
C PRO A 353 9.15 -21.43 -15.73
N GLU A 354 10.47 -21.29 -15.84
CA GLU A 354 11.44 -22.27 -15.31
C GLU A 354 11.76 -22.13 -13.81
N SER A 355 11.19 -21.17 -13.09
CA SER A 355 11.63 -20.93 -11.71
C SER A 355 10.61 -21.39 -10.66
N SER A 356 11.11 -22.14 -9.69
CA SER A 356 10.54 -22.47 -8.37
C SER A 356 10.00 -21.27 -7.56
N LEU A 357 10.08 -20.06 -8.12
CA LEU A 357 9.69 -18.77 -7.57
C LEU A 357 8.27 -18.36 -7.93
N CYS A 358 7.62 -19.05 -8.88
CA CYS A 358 6.20 -18.89 -9.14
C CYS A 358 5.41 -19.92 -8.34
N PRO A 359 4.92 -19.62 -7.12
CA PRO A 359 3.85 -20.41 -6.57
C PRO A 359 2.56 -20.20 -7.35
N SER A 360 2.51 -19.51 -8.49
CA SER A 360 1.39 -19.56 -9.44
C SER A 360 1.33 -20.88 -10.24
N THR A 361 2.27 -21.80 -10.03
CA THR A 361 2.03 -23.24 -10.21
C THR A 361 1.32 -23.87 -8.99
N HIS A 362 0.78 -23.05 -8.06
CA HIS A 362 -0.05 -23.49 -6.93
C HIS A 362 -1.19 -24.36 -7.44
N PRO A 363 -1.59 -25.39 -6.67
CA PRO A 363 -2.83 -26.12 -6.91
C PRO A 363 -4.03 -25.19 -7.11
N LEU A 364 -4.06 -23.99 -6.52
CA LEU A 364 -5.18 -23.05 -6.70
C LEU A 364 -5.21 -22.38 -8.07
N ALA A 365 -4.06 -21.95 -8.61
CA ALA A 365 -3.99 -21.32 -9.93
C ALA A 365 -4.10 -22.36 -11.05
N THR A 366 -3.57 -23.57 -10.82
CA THR A 366 -3.83 -24.71 -11.70
C THR A 366 -5.28 -25.13 -11.62
N HIS A 367 -5.90 -25.21 -10.42
CA HIS A 367 -7.34 -25.46 -10.29
C HIS A 367 -8.20 -24.37 -10.90
N LEU A 368 -7.80 -23.10 -10.85
CA LEU A 368 -8.54 -22.02 -11.51
C LEU A 368 -8.42 -22.13 -13.02
N LYS A 369 -7.22 -22.38 -13.57
CA LYS A 369 -7.06 -22.66 -15.01
C LYS A 369 -7.80 -23.93 -15.44
N GLU A 370 -7.86 -24.94 -14.58
CA GLU A 370 -8.57 -26.18 -14.83
C GLU A 370 -10.08 -25.97 -14.75
N LYS A 371 -10.56 -25.17 -13.80
CA LYS A 371 -11.96 -24.71 -13.74
C LYS A 371 -12.33 -23.84 -14.94
N GLU A 372 -11.45 -22.96 -15.41
CA GLU A 372 -11.66 -22.18 -16.63
C GLU A 372 -11.74 -23.10 -17.85
N LYS A 373 -10.87 -24.11 -17.94
CA LYS A 373 -10.95 -25.14 -18.99
C LYS A 373 -12.24 -25.96 -18.88
N GLN A 374 -12.67 -26.33 -17.68
CA GLN A 374 -13.93 -27.04 -17.44
C GLN A 374 -15.12 -26.17 -17.82
N GLN A 375 -15.14 -24.89 -17.45
CA GLN A 375 -16.16 -23.94 -17.85
C GLN A 375 -16.19 -23.75 -19.37
N ALA A 376 -15.03 -23.58 -20.02
CA ALA A 376 -14.95 -23.48 -21.47
C ALA A 376 -15.45 -24.76 -22.18
N MET A 377 -15.18 -25.94 -21.62
CA MET A 377 -15.72 -27.21 -22.13
C MET A 377 -17.24 -27.30 -21.91
N GLN A 378 -17.74 -26.89 -20.75
CA GLN A 378 -19.19 -26.84 -20.46
C GLN A 378 -19.91 -25.86 -21.39
N ASP A 379 -19.35 -24.67 -21.60
CA ASP A 379 -19.91 -23.67 -22.51
C ASP A 379 -19.95 -24.20 -23.95
N LYS A 380 -18.90 -24.89 -24.40
CA LYS A 380 -18.87 -25.53 -25.72
C LYS A 380 -19.91 -26.66 -25.85
N ALA A 381 -20.11 -27.45 -24.81
CA ALA A 381 -21.14 -28.49 -24.78
C ALA A 381 -22.55 -27.89 -24.79
N LEU A 382 -22.79 -26.82 -24.02
CA LEU A 382 -24.06 -26.09 -24.03
C LEU A 382 -24.35 -25.45 -25.40
N LEU A 383 -23.31 -24.94 -26.07
CA LEU A 383 -23.45 -24.35 -27.41
C LEU A 383 -23.86 -25.41 -28.44
N ARG A 384 -23.23 -26.59 -28.42
CA ARG A 384 -23.64 -27.73 -29.27
C ARG A 384 -25.08 -28.19 -29.01
N ARG A 385 -25.46 -28.29 -27.73
CA ARG A 385 -26.83 -28.66 -27.35
C ARG A 385 -27.85 -27.63 -27.84
N LYS A 386 -27.51 -26.35 -27.80
CA LYS A 386 -28.35 -25.28 -28.31
C LYS A 386 -28.51 -25.37 -29.83
N GLU A 387 -27.42 -25.58 -30.57
CA GLU A 387 -27.45 -25.78 -32.03
C GLU A 387 -28.34 -26.98 -32.42
N ALA A 388 -28.26 -28.09 -31.68
CA ALA A 388 -29.11 -29.26 -31.90
C ALA A 388 -30.60 -28.96 -31.64
N LEU A 389 -30.91 -28.21 -30.58
CA LEU A 389 -32.29 -27.80 -30.27
C LEU A 389 -32.84 -26.83 -31.33
N ASP A 390 -32.03 -25.89 -31.81
CA ASP A 390 -32.43 -24.95 -32.85
C ASP A 390 -32.73 -25.69 -34.17
N LEU A 391 -31.94 -26.72 -34.52
CA LEU A 391 -32.21 -27.62 -35.65
C LEU A 391 -33.53 -28.40 -35.46
N GLN A 392 -33.78 -28.96 -34.27
CA GLN A 392 -35.03 -29.67 -33.98
C GLN A 392 -36.25 -28.75 -34.04
N GLN A 393 -36.15 -27.53 -33.49
CA GLN A 393 -37.21 -26.53 -33.58
C GLN A 393 -37.47 -26.15 -35.04
N GLY A 394 -36.41 -25.95 -35.83
CA GLY A 394 -36.51 -25.74 -37.27
C GLY A 394 -37.31 -26.85 -37.96
N ALA A 395 -36.93 -28.10 -37.75
CA ALA A 395 -37.65 -29.25 -38.29
C ALA A 395 -39.12 -29.31 -37.83
N MET A 396 -39.42 -29.07 -36.56
CA MET A 396 -40.79 -29.03 -36.06
C MET A 396 -41.62 -27.91 -36.71
N THR A 397 -41.03 -26.73 -36.93
CA THR A 397 -41.73 -25.63 -37.61
C THR A 397 -42.02 -25.97 -39.08
N GLU A 398 -41.13 -26.68 -39.76
CA GLU A 398 -41.36 -27.16 -41.12
C GLU A 398 -42.48 -28.21 -41.17
N VAL A 399 -42.48 -29.18 -40.23
CA VAL A 399 -43.59 -30.16 -40.10
C VAL A 399 -44.92 -29.45 -39.87
N LEU A 400 -44.96 -28.47 -38.96
CA LEU A 400 -46.17 -27.68 -38.70
C LEU A 400 -46.62 -26.88 -39.92
N LYS A 401 -45.68 -26.35 -40.71
CA LYS A 401 -45.98 -25.64 -41.96
C LYS A 401 -46.55 -26.59 -43.01
N ALA A 402 -45.99 -27.78 -43.18
CA ALA A 402 -46.47 -28.82 -44.09
C ALA A 402 -47.88 -29.32 -43.70
N LEU A 403 -48.14 -29.51 -42.40
CA LEU A 403 -49.48 -29.83 -41.88
C LEU A 403 -50.51 -28.74 -42.20
N LYS A 404 -50.14 -27.45 -42.02
CA LYS A 404 -51.01 -26.32 -42.39
C LYS A 404 -51.32 -26.26 -43.88
N GLN A 405 -50.45 -26.79 -44.74
CA GLN A 405 -50.63 -26.83 -46.20
C GLN A 405 -51.52 -27.99 -46.68
N GLY A 406 -52.16 -28.74 -45.77
CA GLY A 406 -53.19 -29.72 -46.13
C GLY A 406 -52.68 -31.15 -46.32
N MET A 407 -51.47 -31.47 -45.84
CA MET A 407 -51.04 -32.87 -45.76
C MET A 407 -51.91 -33.62 -44.75
N SER A 408 -52.66 -34.62 -45.23
CA SER A 408 -53.74 -35.29 -44.50
C SER A 408 -53.28 -36.18 -43.33
N SER A 409 -51.98 -36.23 -43.03
CA SER A 409 -51.44 -37.01 -41.90
C SER A 409 -50.03 -36.53 -41.50
N PRO A 410 -49.75 -36.36 -40.19
CA PRO A 410 -48.42 -36.04 -39.67
C PRO A 410 -47.34 -37.03 -40.11
N ALA A 411 -47.70 -38.31 -40.27
CA ALA A 411 -46.77 -39.35 -40.71
C ALA A 411 -46.28 -39.14 -42.15
N LYS A 412 -47.13 -38.61 -43.05
CA LYS A 412 -46.73 -38.28 -44.42
C LYS A 412 -45.84 -37.04 -44.48
N ALA A 413 -46.06 -36.06 -43.60
CA ALA A 413 -45.21 -34.87 -43.50
C ALA A 413 -43.80 -35.22 -42.97
N LEU A 414 -43.71 -36.15 -42.01
CA LEU A 414 -42.42 -36.67 -41.53
C LEU A 414 -41.68 -37.45 -42.63
N LEU A 415 -42.38 -38.32 -43.36
CA LEU A 415 -41.78 -39.08 -44.46
C LEU A 415 -41.24 -38.18 -45.58
N SER A 416 -41.94 -37.09 -45.92
CA SER A 416 -41.45 -36.13 -46.93
C SER A 416 -40.19 -35.36 -46.49
N LEU A 417 -39.93 -35.26 -45.18
CA LEU A 417 -38.70 -34.67 -44.63
C LEU A 417 -37.56 -35.70 -44.50
N THR A 418 -37.88 -36.99 -44.54
CA THR A 418 -36.88 -38.06 -44.38
C THR A 418 -36.03 -38.24 -45.63
N ASP A 419 -36.56 -37.89 -46.81
CA ASP A 419 -35.82 -37.91 -48.09
C ASP A 419 -34.77 -36.78 -48.20
N SER A 420 -34.87 -35.75 -47.36
CA SER A 420 -33.93 -34.62 -47.32
C SER A 420 -32.84 -34.83 -46.26
N ASN A 421 -31.95 -35.81 -46.44
CA ASN A 421 -30.64 -36.00 -45.76
C ASN A 421 -30.51 -35.40 -44.33
N LEU A 422 -31.52 -35.57 -43.48
CA LEU A 422 -31.47 -35.13 -42.10
C LEU A 422 -30.74 -36.23 -41.33
N PRO A 423 -29.70 -35.90 -40.54
CA PRO A 423 -28.95 -36.88 -39.77
C PRO A 423 -29.81 -37.38 -38.61
N LEU A 424 -30.71 -38.33 -38.90
CA LEU A 424 -31.49 -39.07 -37.91
C LEU A 424 -30.60 -39.93 -36.99
N GLN A 425 -29.31 -40.07 -37.29
CA GLN A 425 -28.31 -40.69 -36.42
C GLN A 425 -27.91 -39.83 -35.21
N ALA A 426 -28.13 -38.51 -35.23
CA ALA A 426 -27.69 -37.64 -34.13
C ALA A 426 -28.52 -37.78 -32.82
N ALA A 427 -29.72 -38.38 -32.90
CA ALA A 427 -30.59 -38.52 -31.71
C ALA A 427 -30.34 -39.81 -30.90
N ASN A 428 -29.63 -40.80 -31.47
CA ASN A 428 -29.38 -42.09 -30.81
C ASN A 428 -27.94 -42.27 -30.31
N GLU A 429 -27.02 -41.32 -30.57
CA GLU A 429 -25.62 -41.43 -30.12
C GLU A 429 -25.34 -40.71 -28.79
N ASP A 430 -26.22 -39.83 -28.31
CA ASP A 430 -26.02 -39.10 -27.04
C ASP A 430 -26.33 -39.94 -25.76
N GLU A 431 -26.81 -41.19 -25.90
CA GLU A 431 -27.11 -42.06 -24.75
C GLU A 431 -25.99 -43.06 -24.38
N LEU A 432 -24.89 -43.14 -25.15
CA LEU A 432 -23.86 -44.18 -24.94
C LEU A 432 -22.50 -43.72 -24.41
N ASP A 433 -22.26 -42.41 -24.25
CA ASP A 433 -20.98 -41.89 -23.72
C ASP A 433 -21.08 -41.09 -22.39
N GLU A 434 -22.24 -41.03 -21.73
CA GLU A 434 -22.36 -40.46 -20.37
C GLU A 434 -22.30 -41.53 -19.26
N GLU A 435 -21.15 -42.18 -19.13
CA GLU A 435 -20.67 -42.65 -17.82
C GLU A 435 -19.68 -41.63 -17.21
N VAL A 436 -19.95 -40.33 -17.40
CA VAL A 436 -19.41 -39.30 -16.51
C VAL A 436 -20.32 -39.28 -15.29
N GLN A 437 -20.03 -40.17 -14.33
CA GLN A 437 -20.60 -40.08 -13.00
C GLN A 437 -20.52 -38.62 -12.54
N PRO A 438 -21.62 -37.99 -12.10
CA PRO A 438 -21.53 -36.70 -11.45
C PRO A 438 -20.58 -36.92 -10.28
N THR A 439 -19.39 -36.34 -10.35
CA THR A 439 -18.48 -36.27 -9.21
C THR A 439 -19.24 -35.46 -8.17
N ARG A 440 -19.98 -36.17 -7.32
CA ARG A 440 -20.59 -35.62 -6.11
C ARG A 440 -19.41 -35.01 -5.37
N LEU A 441 -19.38 -33.68 -5.30
CA LEU A 441 -18.54 -33.00 -4.32
C LEU A 441 -18.71 -33.75 -3.00
N PRO A 442 -17.62 -34.15 -2.33
CA PRO A 442 -17.71 -34.88 -1.09
C PRO A 442 -18.67 -34.12 -0.17
N ARG A 443 -19.76 -34.79 0.19
CA ARG A 443 -20.65 -34.34 1.24
C ARG A 443 -19.74 -34.20 2.45
N ILE A 444 -19.62 -32.98 2.97
CA ILE A 444 -18.99 -32.74 4.27
C ILE A 444 -19.92 -33.42 5.27
N ASP A 445 -19.69 -34.71 5.49
CA ASP A 445 -20.32 -35.48 6.52
C ASP A 445 -19.89 -34.86 7.85
N LYS A 446 -20.90 -34.62 8.69
CA LYS A 446 -20.73 -34.17 10.06
C LYS A 446 -19.72 -35.09 10.75
N GLU A 447 -18.74 -34.48 11.40
CA GLU A 447 -17.79 -35.16 12.28
C GLU A 447 -18.53 -36.15 13.19
N PRO A 448 -18.06 -37.41 13.30
CA PRO A 448 -18.52 -38.30 14.35
C PRO A 448 -18.06 -37.77 15.72
N PRO A 449 -18.83 -38.00 16.79
CA PRO A 449 -18.38 -37.64 18.13
C PRO A 449 -17.12 -38.47 18.46
N LEU A 450 -16.05 -37.74 18.77
CA LEU A 450 -14.78 -38.27 19.23
C LEU A 450 -15.01 -39.00 20.58
N ASN A 451 -15.20 -40.31 20.52
CA ASN A 451 -15.24 -41.12 21.73
C ASN A 451 -13.80 -41.43 22.18
N GLN A 452 -13.53 -41.03 23.41
CA GLN A 452 -12.39 -41.42 24.22
C GLN A 452 -12.03 -42.89 24.07
N GLN A 453 -10.81 -43.18 23.59
CA GLN A 453 -9.95 -44.29 24.03
C GLN A 453 -8.76 -44.38 23.08
N VAL A 454 -7.64 -43.72 23.44
CA VAL A 454 -6.24 -44.18 23.39
C VAL A 454 -5.43 -42.98 23.89
N ALA A 455 -5.38 -42.83 25.22
CA ALA A 455 -4.49 -41.92 25.91
C ALA A 455 -4.19 -42.52 27.29
N SER A 456 -3.54 -43.67 27.27
CA SER A 456 -2.88 -44.29 28.41
C SER A 456 -1.90 -45.29 27.84
N ASN A 457 -0.70 -44.84 27.49
CA ASN A 457 0.54 -45.63 27.57
C ASN A 457 1.83 -44.85 27.23
N ASP A 458 1.77 -43.64 26.66
CA ASP A 458 3.01 -42.92 26.28
C ASP A 458 3.41 -41.77 27.22
N LEU A 459 2.88 -41.73 28.45
CA LEU A 459 3.22 -40.69 29.45
C LEU A 459 4.02 -41.21 30.66
N GLU A 460 4.31 -42.51 30.73
CA GLU A 460 5.20 -43.09 31.76
C GLU A 460 6.65 -43.24 31.32
N GLU A 461 6.98 -43.12 30.03
CA GLU A 461 8.36 -43.32 29.55
C GLU A 461 9.21 -42.03 29.51
N VAL A 462 8.59 -40.85 29.59
CA VAL A 462 9.31 -39.56 29.58
C VAL A 462 9.64 -39.04 30.99
N LEU A 463 9.00 -39.58 32.04
CA LEU A 463 9.30 -39.24 33.45
C LEU A 463 10.37 -40.13 34.11
N ARG A 464 11.01 -41.04 33.35
CA ARG A 464 12.15 -41.86 33.85
C ARG A 464 13.54 -41.33 33.45
N PHE A 465 13.63 -40.23 32.72
CA PHE A 465 14.92 -39.65 32.29
C PHE A 465 15.29 -38.31 32.94
N THR A 466 14.56 -37.90 33.99
CA THR A 466 14.95 -36.77 34.86
C THR A 466 14.70 -37.10 36.34
N GLN A 467 15.49 -38.05 36.86
CA GLN A 467 15.89 -38.11 38.27
C GLN A 467 17.37 -38.45 38.33
#